data_AF-A0A1V4YZC1-F1
#
_entry.id   AF-A0A1V4YZC1-F1
#
_cell.length_a   1.000
_cell.length_b   1.000
_cell.length_c   1.000
_cell.angle_alpha   90.00
_cell.angle_beta   90.00
_cell.angle_gamma   90.00
#
_symmetry.space_group_name_H-M   'P 1'
#
loop_
_entity.id
_entity.type
_entity.pdbx_description
1 polymer ?
#
loop_
_entity_poly.entity_id
_entity_poly.type
_entity_poly.pdbx_seq_one_letter_code
_entity_poly.pdbx_strand_id
1 'polypeptide(L)'
;MRMGTKIIMGVALVALLLIAGRLFLSEASFSPANPSWDGVSAVMQGIVRPLYGFGGLADAGAGDTLLIVGPSAGYPAEDVAYVRAFLERGGRLAVMDDFGTAGGLLHDIGSPITILQTPLCQDMDYYKKPAFPVVREIGGSSLTANVSELVFNHPAPLQVEGDAEVLARTTVMGWLDPNGNGVIDGAEQFGSYPLVARADYGSGELFVAGDADLAINSMQGLGDNRALLSNLPGAGTVYLDVAHGQQVPPLAGLYYTIKYNIIAQILIVLLTFGLGLAYLARGRIFGKREVAGQEPERDTKDARSALIAGMKERLPLSDREIEEIDRKL
;
A
#
# COMPACT_ATOMS: atom_id res chain seq x y z
N MET A 1 -13.80 32.79 17.61
CA MET A 1 -13.25 32.59 16.25
C MET A 1 -14.17 33.27 15.25
N ARG A 2 -13.65 34.17 14.39
CA ARG A 2 -14.47 34.90 13.39
C ARG A 2 -15.00 33.93 12.32
N MET A 3 -16.18 34.22 11.74
CA MET A 3 -16.83 33.38 10.72
C MET A 3 -15.89 33.04 9.55
N GLY A 4 -15.09 34.02 9.08
CA GLY A 4 -14.09 33.80 8.03
C GLY A 4 -13.00 32.78 8.40
N THR A 5 -12.57 32.74 9.67
CA THR A 5 -11.57 31.76 10.13
C THR A 5 -12.13 30.33 10.10
N LYS A 6 -13.41 30.15 10.41
CA LYS A 6 -14.08 28.83 10.35
C LYS A 6 -14.18 28.33 8.90
N ILE A 7 -14.52 29.21 7.96
CA ILE A 7 -14.61 28.87 6.53
C ILE A 7 -13.23 28.48 5.99
N ILE A 8 -12.19 29.28 6.28
CA ILE A 8 -10.81 28.97 5.84
C ILE A 8 -10.34 27.63 6.41
N MET A 9 -10.59 27.35 7.69
CA MET A 9 -10.28 26.04 8.29
C MET A 9 -11.05 24.90 7.63
N GLY A 10 -12.33 25.09 7.33
CA GLY A 10 -13.15 24.10 6.66
C GLY A 10 -12.61 23.76 5.27
N VAL A 11 -12.27 24.79 4.47
CA VAL A 11 -11.66 24.62 3.15
C VAL A 11 -10.29 23.95 3.25
N ALA A 12 -9.45 24.37 4.20
CA ALA A 12 -8.14 23.76 4.43
C ALA A 12 -8.24 22.28 4.84
N LEU A 13 -9.22 21.93 5.67
CA LEU A 13 -9.47 20.53 6.06
C LEU A 13 -9.94 19.69 4.88
N VAL A 14 -10.86 20.21 4.06
CA VAL A 14 -11.30 19.50 2.84
C VAL A 14 -10.13 19.33 1.87
N ALA A 15 -9.32 20.36 1.65
CA ALA A 15 -8.13 20.27 0.82
C ALA A 15 -7.13 19.23 1.36
N LEU A 16 -6.90 19.21 2.68
CA LEU A 16 -6.04 18.22 3.33
C LEU A 16 -6.57 16.79 3.14
N LEU A 17 -7.88 16.57 3.30
CA LEU A 17 -8.50 15.26 3.09
C LEU A 17 -8.40 14.80 1.64
N LEU A 18 -8.58 15.71 0.67
CA LEU A 18 -8.42 15.40 -0.75
C LEU A 18 -6.96 15.03 -1.09
N ILE A 19 -6.00 15.77 -0.56
CA ILE A 19 -4.56 15.46 -0.71
C ILE A 19 -4.25 14.11 -0.05
N ALA A 20 -4.75 13.87 1.16
CA ALA A 20 -4.56 12.59 1.85
C ALA A 20 -5.15 11.42 1.06
N GLY A 21 -6.36 11.58 0.50
CA GLY A 21 -6.97 10.58 -0.37
C GLY A 21 -6.10 10.25 -1.58
N ARG A 22 -5.56 11.28 -2.26
CA ARG A 22 -4.67 11.11 -3.42
C ARG A 22 -3.33 10.46 -3.08
N LEU A 23 -2.84 10.63 -1.85
CA LEU A 23 -1.60 9.99 -1.38
C LEU A 23 -1.83 8.56 -0.87
N PHE A 24 -3.08 8.17 -0.65
CA PHE A 24 -3.48 6.85 -0.16
C PHE A 24 -3.92 5.91 -1.27
N LEU A 25 -4.68 6.41 -2.24
CA LEU A 25 -5.17 5.59 -3.35
C LEU A 25 -4.12 5.52 -4.47
N SER A 26 -4.05 4.37 -5.11
CA SER A 26 -3.32 4.18 -6.37
C SER A 26 -4.30 4.00 -7.51
N GLU A 27 -3.92 4.44 -8.71
CA GLU A 27 -4.60 4.11 -9.96
C GLU A 27 -3.80 3.10 -10.79
N ALA A 28 -2.65 2.64 -10.27
CA ALA A 28 -1.82 1.65 -10.96
C ALA A 28 -2.49 0.27 -10.91
N SER A 29 -2.54 -0.41 -12.07
CA SER A 29 -2.97 -1.80 -12.18
C SER A 29 -2.15 -2.69 -11.24
N PHE A 30 -2.72 -3.78 -10.74
CA PHE A 30 -2.10 -4.67 -9.75
C PHE A 30 -1.65 -4.03 -8.43
N SER A 31 -1.92 -2.74 -8.19
CA SER A 31 -1.57 -2.11 -6.92
C SER A 31 -2.53 -2.56 -5.81
N PRO A 32 -2.04 -2.92 -4.62
CA PRO A 32 -2.88 -3.24 -3.46
C PRO A 32 -3.61 -2.02 -2.90
N ALA A 33 -3.26 -0.81 -3.35
CA ALA A 33 -3.92 0.45 -3.01
C ALA A 33 -4.88 0.93 -4.11
N ASN A 34 -5.06 0.16 -5.19
CA ASN A 34 -6.00 0.49 -6.27
C ASN A 34 -7.36 -0.21 -6.05
N PRO A 35 -8.43 0.54 -5.72
CA PRO A 35 -9.79 0.01 -5.54
C PRO A 35 -10.55 -0.17 -6.86
N SER A 36 -9.99 0.28 -7.98
CA SER A 36 -10.61 0.17 -9.31
C SER A 36 -10.56 -1.27 -9.82
N TRP A 37 -11.15 -1.52 -10.98
CA TRP A 37 -11.33 -2.87 -11.52
C TRP A 37 -10.01 -3.67 -11.70
N ASP A 38 -8.92 -2.99 -12.01
CA ASP A 38 -7.59 -3.53 -12.35
C ASP A 38 -6.60 -3.56 -11.17
N GLY A 39 -7.01 -3.18 -9.97
CA GLY A 39 -6.18 -3.30 -8.76
C GLY A 39 -6.33 -4.64 -8.06
N VAL A 40 -5.50 -4.90 -7.04
CA VAL A 40 -5.57 -6.12 -6.19
C VAL A 40 -6.01 -5.83 -4.75
N SER A 41 -6.65 -4.68 -4.52
CA SER A 41 -7.10 -4.28 -3.17
C SER A 41 -8.05 -5.30 -2.51
N ALA A 42 -8.82 -6.06 -3.30
CA ALA A 42 -9.70 -7.10 -2.79
C ALA A 42 -8.91 -8.31 -2.24
N VAL A 43 -7.73 -8.61 -2.79
CA VAL A 43 -6.82 -9.64 -2.27
C VAL A 43 -6.29 -9.24 -0.90
N MET A 44 -6.09 -7.94 -0.63
CA MET A 44 -5.53 -7.44 0.63
C MET A 44 -6.40 -7.62 1.88
N GLN A 45 -7.56 -8.25 1.75
CA GLN A 45 -8.47 -8.51 2.86
C GLN A 45 -8.00 -9.72 3.70
N GLY A 46 -8.13 -9.63 5.02
CA GLY A 46 -7.79 -10.72 5.93
C GLY A 46 -6.30 -10.86 6.23
N ILE A 47 -5.70 -12.00 5.85
CA ILE A 47 -4.35 -12.44 6.24
C ILE A 47 -3.24 -12.00 5.28
N VAL A 48 -3.57 -11.24 4.24
CA VAL A 48 -2.60 -10.74 3.26
C VAL A 48 -1.94 -9.45 3.76
N ARG A 49 -0.61 -9.39 3.66
CA ARG A 49 0.23 -8.27 4.08
C ARG A 49 1.20 -7.91 2.96
N PRO A 50 1.46 -6.61 2.70
CA PRO A 50 2.46 -6.24 1.70
C PRO A 50 3.87 -6.53 2.22
N LEU A 51 4.74 -7.01 1.32
CA LEU A 51 6.14 -7.26 1.55
C LEU A 51 6.98 -6.30 0.71
N TYR A 52 7.62 -5.34 1.38
CA TYR A 52 8.40 -4.27 0.75
C TYR A 52 9.86 -4.67 0.42
N GLY A 53 10.25 -5.89 0.78
CA GLY A 53 11.56 -6.46 0.46
C GLY A 53 11.67 -7.90 0.99
N PHE A 54 12.36 -8.77 0.26
CA PHE A 54 12.35 -10.21 0.55
C PHE A 54 13.18 -10.61 1.77
N GLY A 55 14.00 -9.71 2.31
CA GLY A 55 14.60 -9.90 3.64
C GLY A 55 13.56 -10.15 4.74
N GLY A 56 12.31 -9.67 4.58
CA GLY A 56 11.21 -9.98 5.50
C GLY A 56 10.74 -11.43 5.50
N LEU A 57 11.17 -12.26 4.52
CA LEU A 57 10.88 -13.70 4.49
C LEU A 57 11.76 -14.49 5.47
N ALA A 58 12.82 -13.90 6.02
CA ALA A 58 13.70 -14.59 6.97
C ALA A 58 12.94 -15.12 8.20
N ASP A 59 11.91 -14.41 8.64
CA ASP A 59 11.06 -14.77 9.78
C ASP A 59 9.81 -15.58 9.37
N ALA A 60 9.59 -15.80 8.07
CA ALA A 60 8.43 -16.55 7.56
C ALA A 60 8.64 -18.07 7.67
N GLY A 61 7.57 -18.77 8.07
CA GLY A 61 7.57 -20.21 8.34
C GLY A 61 6.83 -21.04 7.28
N ALA A 62 6.76 -22.36 7.51
CA ALA A 62 6.19 -23.33 6.56
C ALA A 62 4.69 -23.17 6.26
N GLY A 63 3.96 -22.41 7.08
CA GLY A 63 2.54 -22.13 6.83
C GLY A 63 2.30 -20.89 5.97
N ASP A 64 3.34 -20.09 5.74
CA ASP A 64 3.22 -18.79 5.08
C ASP A 64 3.32 -18.94 3.55
N THR A 65 2.72 -17.98 2.85
CA THR A 65 2.73 -17.91 1.38
C THR A 65 3.35 -16.60 0.92
N LEU A 66 4.29 -16.64 -0.02
CA LEU A 66 4.70 -15.48 -0.82
C LEU A 66 3.83 -15.45 -2.09
N LEU A 67 3.06 -14.39 -2.26
CA LEU A 67 2.23 -14.14 -3.43
C LEU A 67 2.87 -13.07 -4.31
N ILE A 68 3.13 -13.40 -5.58
CA ILE A 68 3.63 -12.50 -6.60
C ILE A 68 2.54 -12.33 -7.66
N VAL A 69 2.18 -11.08 -7.97
CA VAL A 69 1.14 -10.75 -8.97
C VAL A 69 1.68 -9.71 -9.93
N GLY A 70 1.79 -10.06 -11.21
CA GLY A 70 2.19 -9.17 -12.30
C GLY A 70 3.40 -8.28 -12.00
N PRO A 71 4.56 -8.83 -11.59
CA PRO A 71 5.72 -8.03 -11.26
C PRO A 71 6.25 -7.29 -12.50
N SER A 72 6.81 -6.10 -12.26
CA SER A 72 7.34 -5.22 -13.30
C SER A 72 8.84 -5.00 -13.21
N ALA A 73 9.46 -5.41 -12.09
CA ALA A 73 10.89 -5.39 -11.88
C ALA A 73 11.46 -6.80 -11.82
N GLY A 74 12.65 -7.01 -12.36
CA GLY A 74 13.36 -8.28 -12.26
C GLY A 74 13.87 -8.53 -10.84
N TYR A 75 14.17 -9.79 -10.54
CA TYR A 75 14.59 -10.23 -9.21
C TYR A 75 16.13 -10.32 -9.14
N PRO A 76 16.80 -9.57 -8.26
CA PRO A 76 18.23 -9.73 -8.04
C PRO A 76 18.56 -11.07 -7.36
N ALA A 77 19.81 -11.52 -7.50
CA ALA A 77 20.26 -12.80 -6.95
C ALA A 77 20.03 -12.95 -5.42
N GLU A 78 20.05 -11.85 -4.68
CA GLU A 78 19.73 -11.83 -3.25
C GLU A 78 18.26 -12.23 -3.00
N ASP A 79 17.33 -11.68 -3.78
CA ASP A 79 15.90 -12.00 -3.64
C ASP A 79 15.60 -13.44 -4.07
N VAL A 80 16.26 -13.92 -5.13
CA VAL A 80 16.21 -15.35 -5.52
C VAL A 80 16.67 -16.24 -4.34
N ALA A 81 17.72 -15.86 -3.62
CA ALA A 81 18.22 -16.62 -2.47
C ALA A 81 17.22 -16.62 -1.31
N TYR A 82 16.55 -15.50 -1.01
CA TYR A 82 15.49 -15.46 0.00
C TYR A 82 14.31 -16.37 -0.37
N VAL A 83 13.90 -16.39 -1.64
CA VAL A 83 12.80 -17.25 -2.11
C VAL A 83 13.17 -18.72 -2.01
N ARG A 84 14.36 -19.14 -2.47
CA ARG A 84 14.82 -20.54 -2.33
C ARG A 84 14.82 -20.98 -0.87
N ALA A 85 15.43 -20.17 0.01
CA ALA A 85 15.49 -20.49 1.43
C ALA A 85 14.09 -20.57 2.07
N PHE A 86 13.16 -19.71 1.64
CA PHE A 86 11.77 -19.74 2.10
C PHE A 86 11.04 -21.03 1.67
N LEU A 87 11.19 -21.45 0.41
CA LEU A 87 10.65 -22.73 -0.08
C LEU A 87 11.27 -23.93 0.64
N GLU A 88 12.59 -23.94 0.85
CA GLU A 88 13.29 -25.02 1.58
C GLU A 88 12.79 -25.18 3.02
N ARG A 89 12.38 -24.09 3.67
CA ARG A 89 11.76 -24.09 5.01
C ARG A 89 10.29 -24.53 5.02
N GLY A 90 9.72 -24.84 3.85
CA GLY A 90 8.33 -25.28 3.71
C GLY A 90 7.34 -24.19 3.32
N GLY A 91 7.81 -22.97 3.03
CA GLY A 91 6.93 -21.91 2.55
C GLY A 91 6.32 -22.20 1.18
N ARG A 92 5.23 -21.51 0.85
CA ARG A 92 4.59 -21.60 -0.47
C ARG A 92 4.91 -20.39 -1.32
N LEU A 93 5.36 -20.58 -2.56
CA LEU A 93 5.44 -19.52 -3.57
C LEU A 93 4.23 -19.62 -4.51
N ALA A 94 3.40 -18.60 -4.54
CA ALA A 94 2.30 -18.46 -5.50
C ALA A 94 2.62 -17.33 -6.48
N VAL A 95 2.80 -17.67 -7.76
CA VAL A 95 3.07 -16.72 -8.84
C VAL A 95 1.84 -16.61 -9.74
N MET A 96 1.38 -15.40 -9.97
CA MET A 96 0.35 -15.06 -10.96
C MET A 96 0.95 -14.04 -11.91
N ASP A 97 1.39 -14.51 -13.07
CA ASP A 97 2.07 -13.68 -14.05
C ASP A 97 1.85 -14.26 -15.45
N ASP A 98 1.85 -13.39 -16.44
CA ASP A 98 1.64 -13.72 -17.85
C ASP A 98 2.84 -13.23 -18.69
N PHE A 99 3.05 -11.92 -18.72
CA PHE A 99 4.06 -11.21 -19.52
C PHE A 99 4.93 -10.29 -18.65
N GLY A 100 4.84 -10.40 -17.33
CA GLY A 100 5.71 -9.71 -16.38
C GLY A 100 7.08 -10.38 -16.23
N THR A 101 7.75 -10.06 -15.13
CA THR A 101 9.14 -10.44 -14.88
C THR A 101 9.31 -11.71 -14.03
N ALA A 102 8.24 -12.38 -13.62
CA ALA A 102 8.31 -13.54 -12.72
C ALA A 102 8.98 -14.75 -13.38
N GLY A 103 8.95 -14.84 -14.71
CA GLY A 103 9.61 -15.91 -15.46
C GLY A 103 11.11 -16.02 -15.16
N GLY A 104 11.79 -14.88 -14.95
CA GLY A 104 13.20 -14.87 -14.54
C GLY A 104 13.41 -15.48 -13.15
N LEU A 105 12.55 -15.14 -12.19
CA LEU A 105 12.59 -15.75 -10.85
C LEU A 105 12.33 -17.26 -10.90
N LEU A 106 11.31 -17.70 -11.64
CA LEU A 106 10.98 -19.11 -11.81
C LEU A 106 12.16 -19.89 -12.41
N HIS A 107 12.77 -19.36 -13.46
CA HIS A 107 13.98 -19.94 -14.06
C HIS A 107 15.12 -20.02 -13.03
N ASP A 108 15.39 -18.93 -12.33
CA ASP A 108 16.53 -18.85 -11.42
C ASP A 108 16.35 -19.77 -10.21
N ILE A 109 15.14 -19.95 -9.66
CA ILE A 109 14.91 -20.94 -8.61
C ILE A 109 14.95 -22.39 -9.13
N GLY A 110 15.03 -22.64 -10.43
CA GLY A 110 15.00 -23.98 -11.01
C GLY A 110 13.60 -24.59 -11.03
N SER A 111 12.58 -23.76 -11.24
CA SER A 111 11.18 -24.20 -11.36
C SER A 111 11.00 -25.17 -12.54
N PRO A 112 10.23 -26.26 -12.37
CA PRO A 112 9.80 -27.11 -13.48
C PRO A 112 8.61 -26.49 -14.27
N ILE A 113 8.12 -25.33 -13.85
CA ILE A 113 7.03 -24.60 -14.48
C ILE A 113 7.57 -23.30 -15.07
N THR A 114 7.35 -23.11 -16.37
CA THR A 114 7.76 -21.92 -17.14
C THR A 114 6.53 -21.25 -17.75
N ILE A 115 6.41 -19.93 -17.63
CA ILE A 115 5.36 -19.15 -18.28
C ILE A 115 5.81 -18.82 -19.71
N LEU A 116 5.04 -19.27 -20.70
CA LEU A 116 5.35 -19.02 -22.11
C LEU A 116 4.94 -17.60 -22.50
N GLN A 117 5.84 -16.87 -23.15
CA GLN A 117 5.60 -15.49 -23.58
C GLN A 117 4.79 -15.42 -24.87
N THR A 118 3.62 -16.05 -24.88
CA THR A 118 2.71 -16.08 -26.04
C THR A 118 1.27 -16.05 -25.54
N PRO A 119 0.44 -15.08 -25.95
CA PRO A 119 -0.97 -15.03 -25.57
C PRO A 119 -1.72 -16.29 -25.93
N LEU A 120 -2.65 -16.68 -25.07
CA LEU A 120 -3.53 -17.82 -25.27
C LEU A 120 -4.98 -17.36 -25.40
N CYS A 121 -5.67 -17.92 -26.39
CA CYS A 121 -7.10 -17.82 -26.56
C CYS A 121 -7.75 -19.20 -26.45
N GLN A 122 -9.07 -19.24 -26.27
CA GLN A 122 -9.86 -20.46 -26.38
C GLN A 122 -11.15 -20.17 -27.14
N ASP A 123 -11.46 -21.03 -28.10
CA ASP A 123 -12.76 -20.98 -28.78
C ASP A 123 -13.81 -21.83 -28.05
N MET A 124 -15.09 -21.56 -28.30
CA MET A 124 -16.28 -22.20 -27.71
C MET A 124 -16.53 -21.90 -26.22
N ASP A 125 -15.49 -21.98 -25.38
CA ASP A 125 -15.57 -21.80 -23.94
C ASP A 125 -14.86 -20.51 -23.51
N TYR A 126 -15.54 -19.38 -23.67
CA TYR A 126 -15.03 -18.08 -23.25
C TYR A 126 -16.13 -17.19 -22.68
N TYR A 127 -15.75 -16.19 -21.88
CA TYR A 127 -16.72 -15.29 -21.24
C TYR A 127 -17.20 -14.16 -22.18
N LYS A 128 -16.26 -13.40 -22.77
CA LYS A 128 -16.56 -12.22 -23.62
C LYS A 128 -16.01 -12.35 -25.05
N LYS A 129 -14.79 -12.84 -25.16
CA LYS A 129 -14.05 -13.06 -26.41
C LYS A 129 -13.05 -14.19 -26.17
N PRO A 130 -12.46 -14.81 -27.22
CA PRO A 130 -11.55 -15.94 -27.08
C PRO A 130 -10.38 -15.72 -26.10
N ALA A 131 -9.91 -14.47 -25.96
CA ALA A 131 -8.87 -14.11 -24.99
C ALA A 131 -9.33 -14.12 -23.51
N PHE A 132 -10.58 -14.48 -23.22
CA PHE A 132 -11.13 -14.66 -21.87
C PHE A 132 -11.56 -16.12 -21.68
N PRO A 133 -10.62 -17.08 -21.73
CA PRO A 133 -10.97 -18.48 -21.74
C PRO A 133 -11.62 -18.87 -20.41
N VAL A 134 -12.68 -19.68 -20.51
CA VAL A 134 -13.35 -20.30 -19.37
C VAL A 134 -12.87 -21.75 -19.28
N VAL A 135 -12.16 -22.08 -18.20
CA VAL A 135 -11.55 -23.39 -18.00
C VAL A 135 -12.33 -24.19 -16.98
N ARG A 136 -12.74 -25.40 -17.37
CA ARG A 136 -13.45 -26.37 -16.52
C ARG A 136 -12.70 -27.69 -16.33
N GLU A 137 -11.58 -27.88 -17.04
CA GLU A 137 -10.68 -29.00 -16.80
C GLU A 137 -9.80 -28.67 -15.58
N ILE A 138 -10.35 -28.91 -14.40
CA ILE A 138 -9.72 -28.62 -13.11
C ILE A 138 -9.16 -29.92 -12.51
N GLY A 139 -7.85 -29.94 -12.26
CA GLY A 139 -7.14 -31.02 -11.57
C GLY A 139 -7.44 -31.03 -10.06
N GLY A 140 -7.39 -32.20 -9.44
CA GLY A 140 -7.71 -32.38 -8.02
C GLY A 140 -6.56 -31.99 -7.09
N SER A 141 -6.70 -30.90 -6.35
CA SER A 141 -5.72 -30.43 -5.37
C SER A 141 -6.42 -29.68 -4.23
N SER A 142 -5.75 -29.53 -3.08
CA SER A 142 -6.21 -28.58 -2.05
C SER A 142 -6.25 -27.14 -2.57
N LEU A 143 -5.41 -26.80 -3.56
CA LEU A 143 -5.38 -25.47 -4.18
C LEU A 143 -6.61 -25.22 -5.07
N THR A 144 -7.25 -26.27 -5.57
CA THR A 144 -8.45 -26.21 -6.41
C THR A 144 -9.71 -26.70 -5.68
N ALA A 145 -9.68 -26.74 -4.35
CA ALA A 145 -10.85 -27.09 -3.55
C ALA A 145 -12.02 -26.14 -3.84
N ASN A 146 -13.19 -26.71 -4.14
CA ASN A 146 -14.40 -25.97 -4.55
C ASN A 146 -14.21 -25.09 -5.81
N VAL A 147 -13.25 -25.44 -6.67
CA VAL A 147 -13.07 -24.81 -7.99
C VAL A 147 -13.56 -25.78 -9.05
N SER A 148 -14.56 -25.35 -9.81
CA SER A 148 -15.14 -26.07 -10.95
C SER A 148 -14.93 -25.35 -12.27
N GLU A 149 -14.77 -24.03 -12.21
CA GLU A 149 -14.59 -23.17 -13.36
C GLU A 149 -13.67 -21.99 -13.01
N LEU A 150 -12.71 -21.69 -13.88
CA LEU A 150 -11.87 -20.49 -13.79
C LEU A 150 -12.06 -19.63 -15.04
N VAL A 151 -12.07 -18.31 -14.86
CA VAL A 151 -12.19 -17.35 -15.96
C VAL A 151 -10.94 -16.50 -16.01
N PHE A 152 -10.19 -16.62 -17.10
CA PHE A 152 -8.94 -15.91 -17.32
C PHE A 152 -9.16 -14.64 -18.14
N ASN A 153 -8.17 -13.76 -18.17
CA ASN A 153 -8.15 -12.54 -18.98
C ASN A 153 -6.77 -12.35 -19.61
N HIS A 154 -6.67 -12.59 -20.92
CA HIS A 154 -5.42 -12.52 -21.68
C HIS A 154 -4.27 -13.40 -21.11
N PRO A 155 -4.52 -14.68 -20.78
CA PRO A 155 -3.51 -15.51 -20.14
C PRO A 155 -2.35 -15.89 -21.07
N ALA A 156 -1.24 -16.26 -20.43
CA ALA A 156 -0.12 -16.98 -20.99
C ALA A 156 -0.19 -18.47 -20.60
N PRO A 157 0.13 -19.42 -21.51
CA PRO A 157 0.18 -20.83 -21.19
C PRO A 157 1.45 -21.20 -20.43
N LEU A 158 1.38 -22.29 -19.68
CA LEU A 158 2.51 -22.85 -18.92
C LEU A 158 3.12 -24.04 -19.66
N GLN A 159 4.44 -24.08 -19.70
CA GLN A 159 5.20 -25.30 -19.94
C GLN A 159 5.49 -25.94 -18.58
N VAL A 160 5.10 -27.21 -18.44
CA VAL A 160 5.17 -27.96 -17.19
C VAL A 160 6.01 -29.22 -17.43
N GLU A 161 7.07 -29.40 -16.65
CA GLU A 161 8.03 -30.49 -16.79
C GLU A 161 8.16 -31.32 -15.50
N GLY A 162 8.82 -32.47 -15.60
CA GLY A 162 9.08 -33.34 -14.45
C GLY A 162 7.79 -33.83 -13.77
N ASP A 163 7.79 -33.80 -12.43
CA ASP A 163 6.69 -34.28 -11.59
C ASP A 163 5.68 -33.17 -11.23
N ALA A 164 5.75 -32.00 -11.88
CA ALA A 164 4.80 -30.92 -11.66
C ALA A 164 3.39 -31.30 -12.15
N GLU A 165 2.37 -30.88 -11.42
CA GLU A 165 0.98 -31.22 -11.66
C GLU A 165 0.23 -30.04 -12.29
N VAL A 166 -0.45 -30.30 -13.40
CA VAL A 166 -1.35 -29.33 -14.05
C VAL A 166 -2.69 -29.32 -13.30
N LEU A 167 -3.06 -28.16 -12.77
CA LEU A 167 -4.28 -27.94 -11.99
C LEU A 167 -5.42 -27.32 -12.81
N ALA A 168 -5.13 -26.62 -13.90
CA ALA A 168 -6.14 -26.12 -14.82
C ALA A 168 -5.56 -26.03 -16.23
N ARG A 169 -6.35 -26.41 -17.24
CA ARG A 169 -5.94 -26.29 -18.65
C ARG A 169 -7.10 -25.99 -19.57
N THR A 170 -6.81 -25.42 -20.73
CA THR A 170 -7.81 -25.25 -21.79
C THR A 170 -8.25 -26.59 -22.36
N THR A 171 -9.41 -26.60 -23.01
CA THR A 171 -9.81 -27.67 -23.92
C THR A 171 -8.87 -27.71 -25.12
N VAL A 172 -9.04 -28.72 -25.98
CA VAL A 172 -8.32 -28.83 -27.27
C VAL A 172 -8.61 -27.67 -28.24
N MET A 173 -9.61 -26.83 -27.96
CA MET A 173 -9.93 -25.61 -28.71
C MET A 173 -9.21 -24.37 -28.16
N GLY A 174 -8.28 -24.54 -27.21
CA GLY A 174 -7.29 -23.53 -26.87
C GLY A 174 -6.32 -23.32 -28.04
N TRP A 175 -5.84 -22.10 -28.23
CA TRP A 175 -4.89 -21.78 -29.28
C TRP A 175 -3.96 -20.63 -28.93
N LEU A 176 -2.70 -20.75 -29.35
CA LEU A 176 -1.68 -19.71 -29.18
C LEU A 176 -1.88 -18.60 -30.21
N ASP A 177 -1.86 -17.35 -29.74
CA ASP A 177 -2.02 -16.12 -30.51
C ASP A 177 -0.69 -15.33 -30.55
N PRO A 178 0.31 -15.78 -31.33
CA PRO A 178 1.63 -15.15 -31.35
C PRO A 178 1.63 -13.73 -31.93
N ASN A 179 0.63 -13.36 -32.72
CA ASN A 179 0.50 -12.02 -33.30
C ASN A 179 -0.40 -11.09 -32.46
N GLY A 180 -1.11 -11.64 -31.46
CA GLY A 180 -1.94 -10.91 -30.50
C GLY A 180 -3.21 -10.30 -31.09
N ASN A 181 -3.69 -10.80 -32.25
CA ASN A 181 -4.82 -10.19 -32.95
C ASN A 181 -6.18 -10.77 -32.51
N GLY A 182 -6.21 -11.86 -31.76
CA GLY A 182 -7.42 -12.52 -31.28
C GLY A 182 -8.27 -13.16 -32.39
N VAL A 183 -7.70 -13.46 -33.54
CA VAL A 183 -8.36 -14.04 -34.72
C VAL A 183 -7.61 -15.29 -35.18
N ILE A 184 -8.36 -16.33 -35.57
CA ILE A 184 -7.78 -17.51 -36.21
C ILE A 184 -7.56 -17.20 -37.70
N ASP A 185 -6.31 -16.94 -38.10
CA ASP A 185 -5.90 -16.61 -39.46
C ASP A 185 -4.85 -17.57 -40.07
N GLY A 186 -4.54 -18.66 -39.36
CA GLY A 186 -3.80 -19.82 -39.86
C GLY A 186 -2.39 -19.96 -39.30
N ALA A 187 -1.93 -19.02 -38.49
CA ALA A 187 -0.67 -19.12 -37.74
C ALA A 187 -0.87 -19.74 -36.34
N GLU A 188 -2.11 -19.87 -35.89
CA GLU A 188 -2.47 -20.28 -34.53
C GLU A 188 -2.25 -21.78 -34.33
N GLN A 189 -1.67 -22.13 -33.19
CA GLN A 189 -1.46 -23.52 -32.81
C GLN A 189 -2.54 -23.93 -31.82
N PHE A 190 -3.40 -24.87 -32.23
CA PHE A 190 -4.45 -25.43 -31.38
C PHE A 190 -3.91 -26.51 -30.45
N GLY A 191 -4.47 -26.58 -29.24
CA GLY A 191 -4.09 -27.56 -28.24
C GLY A 191 -4.76 -27.33 -26.90
N SER A 192 -4.54 -28.30 -26.00
CA SER A 192 -4.85 -28.14 -24.59
C SER A 192 -3.63 -27.59 -23.88
N TYR A 193 -3.74 -26.40 -23.30
CA TYR A 193 -2.64 -25.67 -22.71
C TYR A 193 -2.83 -25.52 -21.20
N PRO A 194 -1.86 -25.93 -20.38
CA PRO A 194 -1.86 -25.66 -18.95
C PRO A 194 -1.90 -24.16 -18.68
N LEU A 195 -2.75 -23.74 -17.74
CA LEU A 195 -2.85 -22.35 -17.26
C LEU A 195 -2.54 -22.22 -15.77
N VAL A 196 -2.72 -23.30 -15.02
CA VAL A 196 -2.36 -23.37 -13.60
C VAL A 196 -1.64 -24.67 -13.34
N ALA A 197 -0.52 -24.61 -12.63
CA ALA A 197 0.25 -25.78 -12.23
C ALA A 197 0.83 -25.62 -10.83
N ARG A 198 1.14 -26.75 -10.19
CA ARG A 198 1.90 -26.79 -8.94
C ARG A 198 3.09 -27.74 -9.04
N ALA A 199 4.08 -27.52 -8.20
CA ALA A 199 5.21 -28.43 -8.03
C ALA A 199 5.66 -28.43 -6.57
N ASP A 200 6.09 -29.58 -6.07
CA ASP A 200 6.77 -29.64 -4.78
C ASP A 200 8.19 -29.07 -4.94
N TYR A 201 8.65 -28.24 -3.98
CA TYR A 201 9.98 -27.64 -4.00
C TYR A 201 10.65 -27.81 -2.63
N GLY A 202 11.50 -28.83 -2.51
CA GLY A 202 12.09 -29.19 -1.22
C GLY A 202 11.01 -29.59 -0.22
N SER A 203 10.87 -28.82 0.86
CA SER A 203 9.78 -28.99 1.84
C SER A 203 8.56 -28.12 1.55
N GLY A 204 8.66 -27.20 0.59
CA GLY A 204 7.67 -26.19 0.25
C GLY A 204 6.92 -26.52 -1.03
N GLU A 205 6.14 -25.57 -1.50
CA GLU A 205 5.26 -25.75 -2.65
C GLU A 205 5.32 -24.53 -3.58
N LEU A 206 5.43 -24.79 -4.87
CA LEU A 206 5.30 -23.80 -5.94
C LEU A 206 3.92 -23.93 -6.57
N PHE A 207 3.24 -22.80 -6.74
CA PHE A 207 2.01 -22.65 -7.52
C PHE A 207 2.22 -21.54 -8.54
N VAL A 208 1.89 -21.80 -9.80
CA VAL A 208 2.00 -20.82 -10.89
C VAL A 208 0.69 -20.79 -11.65
N ALA A 209 0.15 -19.59 -11.86
CA ALA A 209 -0.93 -19.31 -12.78
C ALA A 209 -0.43 -18.34 -13.84
N GLY A 210 -0.65 -18.67 -15.11
CA GLY A 210 -0.22 -17.90 -16.27
C GLY A 210 -1.03 -16.63 -16.53
N ASP A 211 -1.59 -16.01 -15.49
CA ASP A 211 -2.48 -14.86 -15.59
C ASP A 211 -2.52 -14.08 -14.28
N ALA A 212 -1.97 -12.85 -14.30
CA ALA A 212 -2.00 -11.95 -13.16
C ALA A 212 -3.41 -11.39 -12.89
N ASP A 213 -4.26 -11.30 -13.92
CA ASP A 213 -5.60 -10.74 -13.83
C ASP A 213 -6.54 -11.62 -13.01
N LEU A 214 -6.24 -12.90 -12.77
CA LEU A 214 -7.00 -13.70 -11.79
C LEU A 214 -7.10 -13.02 -10.41
N ALA A 215 -6.09 -12.23 -10.04
CA ALA A 215 -6.04 -11.53 -8.76
C ALA A 215 -6.80 -10.18 -8.75
N ILE A 216 -7.09 -9.58 -9.91
CA ILE A 216 -7.65 -8.21 -9.95
C ILE A 216 -9.10 -8.17 -9.48
N ASN A 217 -9.50 -7.02 -8.94
CA ASN A 217 -10.77 -6.81 -8.28
C ASN A 217 -11.97 -7.24 -9.16
N SER A 218 -11.95 -6.96 -10.46
CA SER A 218 -13.06 -7.32 -11.36
C SER A 218 -13.13 -8.79 -11.76
N MET A 219 -12.03 -9.53 -11.66
CA MET A 219 -11.97 -10.93 -12.08
C MET A 219 -12.30 -11.91 -10.96
N GLN A 220 -12.14 -11.52 -9.69
CA GLN A 220 -12.45 -12.41 -8.56
C GLN A 220 -13.91 -12.88 -8.54
N GLY A 221 -14.84 -12.10 -9.10
CA GLY A 221 -16.26 -12.43 -9.15
C GLY A 221 -16.67 -13.33 -10.33
N LEU A 222 -15.74 -13.69 -11.20
CA LEU A 222 -16.01 -14.54 -12.36
C LEU A 222 -15.61 -15.99 -12.07
N GLY A 223 -16.46 -16.95 -12.46
CA GLY A 223 -16.30 -18.36 -12.13
C GLY A 223 -16.03 -18.56 -10.63
N ASP A 224 -15.10 -19.46 -10.33
CA ASP A 224 -14.61 -19.76 -8.98
C ASP A 224 -13.24 -19.10 -8.69
N ASN A 225 -12.88 -18.01 -9.39
CA ASN A 225 -11.59 -17.31 -9.22
C ASN A 225 -11.32 -16.92 -7.76
N ARG A 226 -12.35 -16.45 -7.04
CA ARG A 226 -12.23 -16.16 -5.60
C ARG A 226 -11.95 -17.41 -4.76
N ALA A 227 -12.52 -18.56 -5.11
CA ALA A 227 -12.26 -19.80 -4.39
C ALA A 227 -10.79 -20.23 -4.56
N LEU A 228 -10.26 -20.16 -5.79
CA LEU A 228 -8.84 -20.39 -6.08
C LEU A 228 -7.94 -19.50 -5.22
N LEU A 229 -8.18 -18.18 -5.23
CA LEU A 229 -7.42 -17.23 -4.41
C LEU A 229 -7.52 -17.53 -2.91
N SER A 230 -8.68 -17.98 -2.44
CA SER A 230 -8.89 -18.32 -1.02
C SER A 230 -8.19 -19.61 -0.58
N ASN A 231 -7.76 -20.45 -1.53
CA ASN A 231 -7.01 -21.68 -1.26
C ASN A 231 -5.48 -21.47 -1.26
N LEU A 232 -4.99 -20.32 -1.76
CA LEU A 232 -3.55 -20.01 -1.80
C LEU A 232 -2.91 -19.81 -0.42
N PRO A 233 -3.58 -19.22 0.58
CA PRO A 233 -3.03 -19.18 1.92
C PRO A 233 -2.86 -20.60 2.48
N GLY A 234 -1.71 -20.86 3.10
CA GLY A 234 -1.55 -22.01 3.98
C GLY A 234 -2.21 -21.78 5.34
N ALA A 235 -1.63 -22.38 6.39
CA ALA A 235 -2.04 -22.13 7.77
C ALA A 235 -1.58 -20.75 8.32
N GLY A 236 -0.74 -20.03 7.57
CA GLY A 236 -0.05 -18.82 8.00
C GLY A 236 -0.49 -17.53 7.30
N THR A 237 0.43 -16.58 7.25
CA THR A 237 0.29 -15.25 6.64
C THR A 237 0.58 -15.32 5.15
N VAL A 238 -0.11 -14.50 4.36
CA VAL A 238 0.24 -14.30 2.95
C VAL A 238 0.98 -12.97 2.80
N TYR A 239 2.16 -13.02 2.21
CA TYR A 239 3.00 -11.88 1.90
C TYR A 239 2.86 -11.54 0.42
N LEU A 240 2.24 -10.41 0.08
CA LEU A 240 2.16 -9.92 -1.30
C LEU A 240 3.43 -9.15 -1.65
N ASP A 241 4.14 -9.56 -2.70
CA ASP A 241 5.30 -8.84 -3.23
C ASP A 241 4.88 -7.47 -3.78
N VAL A 242 5.25 -6.41 -3.07
CA VAL A 242 5.12 -5.02 -3.52
C VAL A 242 6.47 -4.39 -3.83
N ALA A 243 7.57 -5.12 -3.60
CA ALA A 243 8.92 -4.68 -3.90
C ALA A 243 9.20 -4.69 -5.40
N HIS A 244 8.64 -5.70 -6.11
CA HIS A 244 8.80 -5.87 -7.56
C HIS A 244 7.51 -5.61 -8.35
N GLY A 245 6.37 -5.48 -7.66
CA GLY A 245 5.08 -5.10 -8.23
C GLY A 245 4.94 -3.60 -8.50
N GLN A 246 3.70 -3.15 -8.71
CA GLN A 246 3.41 -1.73 -8.90
C GLN A 246 3.52 -0.94 -7.59
N GLN A 247 4.07 0.27 -7.68
CA GLN A 247 4.38 1.10 -6.51
C GLN A 247 3.15 1.33 -5.61
N VAL A 248 3.36 1.15 -4.31
CA VAL A 248 2.38 1.50 -3.28
C VAL A 248 2.58 2.97 -2.91
N PRO A 249 1.53 3.81 -2.99
CA PRO A 249 1.63 5.22 -2.61
C PRO A 249 2.15 5.41 -1.18
N PRO A 250 2.92 6.47 -0.87
CA PRO A 250 3.55 6.63 0.44
C PRO A 250 2.59 6.57 1.63
N LEU A 251 1.38 7.13 1.52
CA LEU A 251 0.42 7.11 2.63
C LEU A 251 -0.25 5.73 2.80
N ALA A 252 -0.44 4.98 1.71
CA ALA A 252 -0.84 3.58 1.79
C ALA A 252 0.25 2.73 2.43
N GLY A 253 1.51 2.96 2.04
CA GLY A 253 2.67 2.31 2.66
C GLY A 253 2.76 2.60 4.16
N LEU A 254 2.57 3.86 4.55
CA LEU A 254 2.50 4.26 5.96
C LEU A 254 1.35 3.56 6.68
N TYR A 255 0.16 3.52 6.09
CA TYR A 255 -0.99 2.82 6.67
C TYR A 255 -0.72 1.34 6.90
N TYR A 256 -0.21 0.62 5.90
CA TYR A 256 0.10 -0.80 6.05
C TYR A 256 1.22 -1.03 7.07
N THR A 257 2.23 -0.16 7.10
CA THR A 257 3.28 -0.19 8.12
C THR A 257 2.69 -0.05 9.51
N ILE A 258 1.84 0.96 9.75
CA ILE A 258 1.20 1.17 11.06
C ILE A 258 0.27 -0.01 11.40
N LYS A 259 -0.51 -0.49 10.44
CA LYS A 259 -1.48 -1.56 10.67
C LYS A 259 -0.80 -2.86 11.10
N TYR A 260 0.35 -3.19 10.53
CA TYR A 260 1.00 -4.50 10.73
C TYR A 260 2.29 -4.47 11.56
N ASN A 261 2.82 -3.29 11.92
CA ASN A 261 4.01 -3.16 12.78
C ASN A 261 3.64 -2.59 14.16
N ILE A 262 3.74 -3.42 15.21
CA ILE A 262 3.40 -3.04 16.59
C ILE A 262 4.27 -1.90 17.13
N ILE A 263 5.53 -1.81 16.74
CA ILE A 263 6.43 -0.73 17.15
C ILE A 263 5.95 0.60 16.57
N ALA A 264 5.56 0.60 15.29
CA ALA A 264 4.99 1.79 14.66
C ALA A 264 3.69 2.24 15.36
N GLN A 265 2.83 1.31 15.76
CA GLN A 265 1.61 1.62 16.54
C GLN A 265 1.96 2.27 17.90
N ILE A 266 2.90 1.70 18.64
CA ILE A 266 3.33 2.23 19.94
C ILE A 266 3.90 3.64 19.78
N LEU A 267 4.76 3.86 18.77
CA LEU A 267 5.34 5.18 18.50
C LEU A 267 4.27 6.24 18.19
N ILE A 268 3.22 5.88 17.44
CA ILE A 268 2.10 6.79 17.15
C ILE A 268 1.27 7.09 18.39
N VAL A 269 1.02 6.09 19.24
CA VAL A 269 0.31 6.31 20.53
C VAL A 269 1.13 7.23 21.43
N LEU A 270 2.44 7.03 21.54
CA LEU A 270 3.32 7.89 22.32
C LEU A 270 3.38 9.32 21.75
N LEU A 271 3.46 9.46 20.43
CA LEU A 271 3.46 10.77 19.77
C LEU A 271 2.15 11.52 20.01
N THR A 272 1.01 10.86 19.83
CA THR A 272 -0.32 11.47 20.05
C THR A 272 -0.53 11.84 21.51
N PHE A 273 -0.11 10.99 22.45
CA PHE A 273 -0.14 11.29 23.88
C PHE A 273 0.77 12.47 24.24
N GLY A 274 2.00 12.50 23.72
CA GLY A 274 2.95 13.60 23.92
C GLY A 274 2.45 14.93 23.39
N LEU A 275 1.83 14.94 22.20
CA LEU A 275 1.17 16.12 21.64
C LEU A 275 -0.01 16.57 22.49
N GLY A 276 -0.81 15.64 23.02
CA GLY A 276 -1.90 15.94 23.96
C GLY A 276 -1.39 16.59 25.24
N LEU A 277 -0.32 16.06 25.84
CA LEU A 277 0.33 16.65 27.01
C LEU A 277 0.90 18.05 26.71
N ALA A 278 1.56 18.23 25.56
CA ALA A 278 2.10 19.52 25.15
C ALA A 278 0.98 20.56 24.94
N TYR A 279 -0.15 20.15 24.36
CA TYR A 279 -1.32 21.01 24.22
C TYR A 279 -1.92 21.42 25.57
N LEU A 280 -2.05 20.48 26.52
CA LEU A 280 -2.52 20.79 27.87
C LEU A 280 -1.54 21.69 28.64
N ALA A 281 -0.24 21.46 28.46
CA ALA A 281 0.82 22.26 29.07
C ALA A 281 1.05 23.61 28.38
N ARG A 282 0.38 23.93 27.27
CA ARG A 282 0.56 25.19 26.53
C ARG A 282 0.38 26.42 27.42
N GLY A 283 -0.51 26.34 28.40
CA GLY A 283 -0.76 27.42 29.37
C GLY A 283 0.32 27.56 30.45
N ARG A 284 1.17 26.55 30.67
CA ARG A 284 2.35 26.64 31.57
C ARG A 284 3.62 27.04 30.83
N ILE A 285 3.75 26.63 29.56
CA ILE A 285 4.92 26.90 28.72
C ILE A 285 4.83 28.29 28.06
N PHE A 286 3.64 28.68 27.60
CA PHE A 286 3.37 29.98 26.97
C PHE A 286 2.50 30.90 27.83
N GLY A 287 2.13 30.49 29.04
CA GLY A 287 1.44 31.34 30.00
C GLY A 287 2.39 32.36 30.60
N LYS A 288 2.33 33.59 30.08
CA LYS A 288 2.71 34.85 30.72
C LYS A 288 4.11 34.87 31.37
N ARG A 289 5.09 35.31 30.56
CA ARG A 289 5.96 36.42 31.00
C ARG A 289 5.11 37.70 30.96
N GLU A 290 4.11 37.80 31.84
CA GLU A 290 3.73 39.12 32.29
C GLU A 290 4.94 39.59 33.08
N VAL A 291 5.80 40.38 32.41
CA VAL A 291 6.65 41.30 33.14
C VAL A 291 5.68 42.05 34.03
N ALA A 292 5.78 41.82 35.33
CA ALA A 292 5.16 42.67 36.33
C ALA A 292 5.77 44.07 36.14
N GLY A 293 5.23 44.81 35.18
CA GLY A 293 5.24 46.25 35.22
C GLY A 293 4.40 46.59 36.43
N GLN A 294 5.07 46.78 37.57
CA GLN A 294 4.60 47.78 38.52
C GLN A 294 4.44 49.06 37.70
N GLU A 295 3.21 49.39 37.30
CA GLU A 295 2.87 50.79 37.17
C GLU A 295 3.12 51.36 38.58
N PRO A 296 4.09 52.28 38.76
CA PRO A 296 4.18 52.96 40.02
C PRO A 296 2.89 53.77 40.11
N GLU A 297 2.11 53.50 41.15
CA GLU A 297 1.10 54.42 41.64
C GLU A 297 1.86 55.72 41.93
N ARG A 298 1.87 56.63 40.95
CA ARG A 298 2.46 57.96 41.09
C ARG A 298 1.59 58.67 42.11
N ASP A 299 2.05 58.69 43.35
CA ASP A 299 1.60 59.64 44.35
C ASP A 299 1.64 61.02 43.69
N THR A 300 0.46 61.57 43.44
CA THR A 300 0.28 62.81 42.68
C THR A 300 0.94 64.00 43.39
N LYS A 301 1.26 63.88 44.69
CA LYS A 301 2.08 64.84 45.42
C LYS A 301 3.53 64.85 44.93
N ASP A 302 4.14 63.70 44.71
CA ASP A 302 5.56 63.60 44.39
C ASP A 302 5.87 64.12 42.97
N ALA A 303 4.93 63.90 42.05
CA ALA A 303 5.01 64.45 40.69
C ALA A 303 4.87 65.98 40.63
N ARG A 304 4.06 66.58 41.51
CA ARG A 304 3.90 68.05 41.62
C ARG A 304 5.15 68.68 42.20
N SER A 305 5.70 68.11 43.27
CA SER A 305 6.93 68.57 43.91
C SER A 305 8.13 68.52 42.96
N ALA A 306 8.24 67.44 42.18
CA ALA A 306 9.30 67.28 41.19
C ALA A 306 9.18 68.27 40.01
N LEU A 307 7.95 68.61 39.58
CA LEU A 307 7.72 69.60 38.52
C LEU A 307 8.13 71.01 38.99
N ILE A 308 7.73 71.40 40.20
CA ILE A 308 8.08 72.70 40.77
C ILE A 308 9.60 72.82 40.99
N ALA A 309 10.24 71.75 41.45
CA ALA A 309 11.70 71.70 41.61
C ALA A 309 12.43 71.84 40.26
N GLY A 310 11.97 71.16 39.21
CA GLY A 310 12.55 71.27 37.87
C GLY A 310 12.30 72.64 37.21
N MET A 311 11.20 73.31 37.53
CA MET A 311 10.93 74.68 37.07
C MET A 311 11.84 75.70 37.78
N LYS A 312 12.12 75.53 39.07
CA LYS A 312 13.09 76.37 39.82
C LYS A 312 14.50 76.30 39.23
N GLU A 313 14.91 75.14 38.73
CA GLU A 313 16.27 74.94 38.22
C GLU A 313 16.47 75.52 36.81
N ARG A 314 15.39 75.64 36.02
CA ARG A 314 15.47 76.05 34.60
C ARG A 314 14.99 77.47 34.32
N LEU A 315 14.24 78.09 35.23
CA LEU A 315 13.67 79.42 35.05
C LEU A 315 13.98 80.31 36.28
N PRO A 316 14.36 81.58 36.09
CA PRO A 316 14.61 82.50 37.20
C PRO A 316 13.28 83.02 37.75
N LEU A 317 12.53 82.16 38.43
CA LEU A 317 11.24 82.48 39.06
C LEU A 317 11.46 83.07 40.46
N SER A 318 10.71 84.11 40.80
CA SER A 318 10.69 84.67 42.16
C SER A 318 9.83 83.83 43.11
N ASP A 319 10.09 83.87 44.42
CA ASP A 319 9.36 83.06 45.41
C ASP A 319 7.84 83.32 45.41
N ARG A 320 7.41 84.53 45.02
CA ARG A 320 5.99 84.89 44.87
C ARG A 320 5.31 84.19 43.69
N GLU A 321 6.00 83.99 42.58
CA GLU A 321 5.44 83.35 41.38
C GLU A 321 5.26 81.84 41.59
N ILE A 322 6.12 81.25 42.41
CA ILE A 322 6.07 79.82 42.76
C ILE A 322 4.88 79.52 43.66
N GLU A 323 4.60 80.40 44.62
CA GLU A 323 3.43 80.30 45.51
C GLU A 323 2.09 80.51 44.77
N GLU A 324 2.10 81.20 43.63
CA GLU A 324 0.92 81.36 42.76
C GLU A 324 0.70 80.15 41.85
N ILE A 325 1.78 79.52 41.36
CA ILE A 325 1.75 78.29 40.57
C ILE A 325 1.29 77.10 41.41
N ASP A 326 1.79 76.96 42.64
CA ASP A 326 1.40 75.90 43.58
C ASP A 326 -0.09 75.98 43.98
N ARG A 327 -0.67 77.19 43.95
CA ARG A 327 -2.10 77.42 44.23
C ARG A 327 -3.04 77.09 43.07
N LYS A 328 -2.52 77.08 41.83
CA LYS A 328 -3.31 76.88 40.60
C LYS A 328 -3.22 75.47 40.02
N LEU A 329 -2.21 74.68 40.43
CA LEU A 329 -2.02 73.27 40.09
C LEU A 329 -2.78 72.35 41.04
#